data_AF-A0A1M5G801-F1
#
_entry.id   AF-A0A1M5G801-F1
#
_cell.length_a   1.000
_cell.length_b   1.000
_cell.length_c   1.000
_cell.angle_alpha   90.00
_cell.angle_beta   90.00
_cell.angle_gamma   90.00
#
_symmetry.space_group_name_H-M   'P 1'
#
loop_
_entity.id
_entity.type
_entity.pdbx_description
1 polymer ?
#
loop_
_entity_poly.entity_id
_entity_poly.type
_entity_poly.pdbx_seq_one_letter_code
_entity_poly.pdbx_strand_id
1 'polypeptide(L)' 'MIEINDFKYNPTLRKMLVNYCIRTYEDDAIIDDWHLIQEYNLLKKNNELHFLFEEEYLINYLKDGNNNNG' A
#
# COMPACT_ATOMS: atom_id res chain seq x y z
N MET A 1 7.61 6.88 19.44
CA MET A 1 6.86 6.51 18.21
C MET A 1 7.77 5.62 17.40
N ILE A 2 7.26 4.48 16.87
CA ILE A 2 8.05 3.63 15.97
C ILE A 2 8.04 4.33 14.60
N GLU A 3 9.20 4.79 14.16
CA GLU A 3 9.46 5.28 12.81
C GLU A 3 9.95 4.11 11.96
N ILE A 4 9.30 3.89 10.80
CA ILE A 4 9.74 2.89 9.85
C ILE A 4 10.80 3.54 8.98
N ASN A 5 12.04 3.06 9.10
CA ASN A 5 13.18 3.55 8.34
C ASN A 5 13.59 2.60 7.21
N ASP A 6 12.99 1.41 7.16
CA ASP A 6 13.26 0.38 6.17
C ASP A 6 12.08 -0.63 6.14
N PHE A 7 11.74 -1.11 4.95
CA PHE A 7 10.74 -2.16 4.73
C PHE A 7 11.27 -3.58 4.88
N LYS A 8 12.58 -3.77 5.09
CA LYS A 8 13.23 -5.08 5.22
C LYS A 8 12.53 -6.03 6.20
N TYR A 9 11.97 -5.49 7.27
CA TYR A 9 11.27 -6.28 8.30
C TYR A 9 9.75 -6.35 8.10
N ASN A 10 9.19 -5.60 7.16
CA ASN A 10 7.75 -5.51 6.89
C ASN A 10 7.45 -5.55 5.37
N PRO A 11 7.77 -6.66 4.67
CA PRO A 11 7.53 -6.77 3.23
C PRO A 11 6.05 -6.66 2.86
N THR A 12 5.14 -7.09 3.75
CA THR A 12 3.69 -6.94 3.56
C THR A 12 3.29 -5.47 3.52
N LEU A 13 3.80 -4.66 4.45
CA LEU A 13 3.50 -3.23 4.49
C LEU A 13 4.00 -2.53 3.21
N ARG A 14 5.21 -2.89 2.75
CA ARG A 14 5.74 -2.37 1.49
C ARG A 14 4.80 -2.66 0.32
N LYS A 15 4.31 -3.89 0.23
CA LYS A 15 3.37 -4.30 -0.82
C LYS A 15 2.06 -3.51 -0.75
N MET A 16 1.50 -3.33 0.44
CA MET A 16 0.28 -2.53 0.63
C MET A 16 0.48 -1.08 0.18
N LEU A 17 1.61 -0.47 0.53
CA LEU A 17 1.96 0.89 0.10
C LEU A 17 2.17 0.98 -1.41
N VAL A 18 2.84 0.01 -2.03
CA VAL A 18 3.00 -0.04 -3.49
C VAL A 18 1.64 -0.09 -4.17
N ASN A 19 0.75 -0.98 -3.74
CA ASN A 19 -0.59 -1.09 -4.32
C ASN A 19 -1.37 0.22 -4.17
N TYR A 20 -1.34 0.80 -2.98
CA TYR A 20 -1.98 2.07 -2.69
C TYR A 20 -1.44 3.21 -3.57
N CYS A 21 -0.12 3.35 -3.68
CA CYS A 21 0.50 4.39 -4.52
C CYS A 21 0.17 4.20 -6.00
N ILE A 22 0.23 2.97 -6.52
CA ILE A 22 -0.13 2.68 -7.91
C ILE A 22 -1.57 3.06 -8.19
N ARG A 23 -2.51 2.75 -7.29
CA ARG A 23 -3.92 3.11 -7.52
C ARG A 23 -4.21 4.60 -7.34
N THR A 24 -3.51 5.25 -6.42
CA THR A 24 -3.75 6.67 -6.08
C THR A 24 -3.13 7.60 -7.10
N TYR A 25 -1.93 7.28 -7.58
CA TYR A 25 -1.14 8.15 -8.45
C TYR A 25 -0.99 7.60 -9.87
N GLU A 26 -1.48 6.38 -10.14
CA GLU A 26 -1.46 5.74 -11.47
C GLU A 26 -0.06 5.80 -12.10
N ASP A 27 0.08 6.41 -13.28
CA ASP A 27 1.33 6.51 -14.02
C ASP A 27 2.39 7.39 -13.33
N ASP A 28 1.98 8.26 -12.41
CA ASP A 28 2.86 9.14 -11.64
C ASP A 28 3.34 8.49 -10.33
N ALA A 29 2.98 7.22 -10.08
CA ALA A 29 3.33 6.53 -8.85
C ALA A 29 4.85 6.29 -8.70
N ILE A 30 5.43 6.87 -7.64
CA ILE A 30 6.82 6.61 -7.26
C ILE A 30 6.86 5.56 -6.15
N ILE A 31 7.48 4.41 -6.42
CA ILE A 31 7.41 3.20 -5.58
C ILE A 31 8.75 2.76 -4.99
N ASP A 32 9.75 3.64 -4.95
CA ASP A 32 10.98 3.36 -4.22
C ASP A 32 10.77 3.47 -2.69
N ASP A 33 11.65 2.84 -1.93
CA ASP A 33 11.47 2.71 -0.50
C ASP A 33 11.48 4.08 0.23
N TRP A 34 12.19 5.08 -0.28
CA TRP A 34 12.22 6.41 0.34
C TRP A 34 10.86 7.10 0.21
N HIS A 35 10.27 7.10 -0.99
CA HIS A 35 8.95 7.70 -1.24
C HIS A 35 7.85 6.93 -0.49
N LEU A 36 7.91 5.60 -0.48
CA LEU A 36 6.93 4.77 0.25
C LEU A 36 6.98 5.01 1.77
N ILE A 37 8.17 5.27 2.36
CA ILE A 37 8.30 5.63 3.77
C ILE A 37 7.67 7.01 4.03
N GLN A 38 7.89 7.99 3.14
CA GLN A 38 7.25 9.30 3.27
C GLN A 38 5.72 9.19 3.21
N GLU A 39 5.19 8.40 2.28
CA GLU A 39 3.76 8.17 2.14
C GLU A 39 3.16 7.53 3.39
N TYR A 40 3.82 6.49 3.92
CA TYR A 40 3.39 5.86 5.16
C TYR A 40 3.32 6.86 6.33
N ASN A 41 4.33 7.72 6.46
CA ASN A 41 4.36 8.74 7.51
C ASN A 41 3.27 9.80 7.32
N LEU A 42 2.95 10.16 6.07
CA LEU A 42 1.86 11.08 5.73
C LEU A 42 0.51 10.47 6.13
N LEU A 43 0.21 9.24 5.68
CA LEU A 43 -1.02 8.53 6.02
C LEU A 43 -1.17 8.37 7.54
N LYS A 44 -0.08 8.02 8.23
CA LYS A 44 -0.08 7.90 9.70
C LYS A 44 -0.39 9.23 10.38
N LYS A 45 0.22 10.34 9.91
CA LYS A 45 -0.02 11.68 10.44
C LYS A 45 -1.48 12.12 10.25
N ASN A 46 -2.09 11.72 9.14
CA ASN A 46 -3.48 12.06 8.82
C ASN A 46 -4.51 11.06 9.41
N ASN A 47 -4.06 9.99 10.06
CA ASN A 47 -4.92 8.88 10.52
C ASN A 47 -5.65 8.15 9.36
N GLU A 48 -4.97 8.03 8.22
CA GLU A 48 -5.47 7.50 6.94
C GLU A 48 -4.90 6.11 6.60
N LEU A 49 -4.26 5.43 7.56
CA LEU A 49 -3.71 4.08 7.35
C LEU A 49 -4.76 3.04 6.92
N HIS A 50 -6.05 3.32 7.16
CA HIS A 50 -7.15 2.46 6.72
C HIS A 50 -7.20 2.25 5.21
N PHE A 51 -6.76 3.23 4.39
CA PHE A 51 -6.72 3.09 2.93
C PHE A 51 -5.84 1.93 2.46
N LEU A 52 -4.77 1.61 3.20
CA LEU A 52 -3.92 0.46 2.87
C LEU A 52 -4.69 -0.87 3.00
N PHE A 53 -5.60 -0.98 3.97
CA PHE A 53 -6.40 -2.19 4.19
C PHE A 53 -7.57 -2.29 3.21
N GLU A 54 -8.21 -1.16 2.88
CA GLU A 54 -9.25 -1.11 1.86
C GLU A 54 -8.71 -1.54 0.49
N GLU A 55 -7.49 -1.12 0.16
CA GLU A 55 -6.83 -1.52 -1.08
C GLU A 55 -6.51 -3.02 -1.11
N GLU A 56 -5.96 -3.57 -0.03
CA GLU A 56 -5.70 -5.00 0.07
C GLU A 56 -7.00 -5.82 0.00
N TYR A 57 -8.09 -5.34 0.62
CA TYR A 57 -9.40 -5.96 0.53
C TYR A 57 -9.94 -5.97 -0.91
N LEU A 58 -9.88 -4.84 -1.60
CA LEU A 58 -10.31 -4.72 -2.99
C LEU A 58 -9.52 -5.67 -3.90
N ILE A 59 -8.20 -5.71 -3.76
CA ILE A 59 -7.33 -6.59 -4.53
C ILE A 59 -7.68 -8.05 -4.32
N ASN A 60 -7.95 -8.46 -3.08
CA ASN A 60 -8.33 -9.83 -2.76
C ASN A 60 -9.72 -10.17 -3.31
N TYR A 61 -10.68 -9.25 -3.19
CA TYR A 61 -12.01 -9.40 -3.78
C TYR A 61 -11.95 -9.57 -5.31
N LEU A 62 -11.14 -8.77 -6.01
CA LEU A 62 -10.97 -8.87 -7.46
C LEU A 62 -10.30 -10.19 -7.88
N LYS A 63 -9.33 -10.69 -7.10
CA LYS A 63 -8.70 -11.99 -7.35
C LYS A 63 -9.68 -13.15 -7.19
N ASP A 64 -10.48 -13.13 -6.13
CA ASP A 64 -11.47 -14.18 -5.87
C ASP A 64 -12.59 -14.16 -6.92
N GLY A 65 -13.00 -12.98 -7.38
CA GLY A 65 -13.95 -12.83 -8.48
C GLY A 65 -13.42 -13.37 -9.82
N ASN A 66 -12.12 -13.24 -10.08
CA ASN A 66 -11.50 -13.70 -11.33
C ASN A 66 -11.29 -15.23 -11.37
N ASN A 67 -11.24 -15.90 -10.22
CA ASN A 67 -11.10 -17.35 -10.12
C ASN A 67 -12.41 -18.13 -10.38
N ASN A 68 -13.55 -17.46 -10.54
CA ASN A 68 -14.85 -18.09 -10.84
C ASN A 68 -15.21 -18.11 -12.34
N ASN A 69 -14.28 -17.72 -13.22
CA ASN A 69 -14.45 -17.73 -14.68
C ASN A 69 -13.53 -18.75 -15.39
N GLY A 70 -13.12 -19.83 -14.71
CA GLY A 70 -12.34 -20.94 -15.27
C GLY A 70 -13.19 -22.16 -15.57
#